data_AF-A0A8J7WWT3-F1
#
_entry.id   AF-A0A8J7WWT3-F1
#
_cell.length_a   1.000
_cell.length_b   1.000
_cell.length_c   1.000
_cell.angle_alpha   90.00
_cell.angle_beta   90.00
_cell.angle_gamma   90.00
#
_symmetry.space_group_name_H-M   'P 1'
#
loop_
_entity.id
_entity.type
_entity.pdbx_description
1 polymer ?
#
loop_
_entity_poly.entity_id
_entity_poly.type
_entity_poly.pdbx_seq_one_letter_code
_entity_poly.pdbx_strand_id
1 'polypeptide(L)'
;MKTASGKAGAVQFAVEECPVKLAKIDYRSKKARNTRHARGHLQHKAMGEALRAERAALGMTQAKLAAAAGVPRQRISEIERGENVT
;
A
#
# COMPACT_ATOMS: atom_id res chain seq x y z
N MET A 1 -68.82 -7.58 -9.36
CA MET A 1 -68.11 -8.77 -8.84
C MET A 1 -66.62 -8.53 -9.08
N LYS A 2 -65.79 -8.29 -8.04
CA LYS A 2 -64.88 -9.30 -7.42
C LYS A 2 -64.01 -9.99 -8.50
N THR A 3 -62.68 -9.88 -8.58
CA THR A 3 -61.61 -9.55 -7.62
C THR A 3 -60.29 -9.27 -8.37
N ALA A 4 -59.34 -8.66 -7.65
CA ALA A 4 -57.92 -8.53 -7.92
C ALA A 4 -57.23 -9.80 -8.43
N SER A 5 -56.10 -9.64 -9.13
CA SER A 5 -54.79 -10.06 -8.60
C SER A 5 -53.70 -9.78 -9.63
N GLY A 6 -52.71 -8.99 -9.24
CA GLY A 6 -51.55 -8.70 -10.08
C GLY A 6 -50.72 -9.95 -10.37
N LYS A 7 -50.02 -9.93 -11.50
CA LYS A 7 -48.78 -10.67 -11.65
C LYS A 7 -47.73 -9.69 -12.12
N ALA A 8 -46.84 -9.34 -11.20
CA ALA A 8 -45.56 -8.74 -11.51
C ALA A 8 -44.89 -9.58 -12.60
N GLY A 9 -44.58 -8.98 -13.74
CA GLY A 9 -43.69 -9.58 -14.72
C GLY A 9 -42.35 -9.79 -14.03
N ALA A 10 -42.08 -11.02 -13.60
CA ALA A 10 -40.76 -11.42 -13.14
C ALA A 10 -39.80 -11.17 -14.30
N VAL A 11 -38.89 -10.23 -14.10
CA VAL A 11 -37.79 -9.95 -15.02
C VAL A 11 -36.97 -11.23 -15.11
N GLN A 12 -37.08 -11.95 -16.22
CA GLN A 12 -36.20 -13.06 -16.54
C GLN A 12 -34.84 -12.47 -16.93
N PHE A 13 -34.02 -12.14 -15.93
CA PHE A 13 -32.59 -12.06 -16.16
C PHE A 13 -32.09 -13.50 -16.27
N ALA A 14 -31.90 -13.96 -17.51
CA ALA A 14 -31.09 -15.12 -17.80
C ALA A 14 -29.68 -14.83 -17.30
N VAL A 15 -29.38 -15.29 -16.08
CA VAL A 15 -27.99 -15.52 -15.66
C VAL A 15 -27.53 -16.74 -16.44
N GLU A 16 -27.08 -16.49 -17.66
CA GLU A 16 -26.24 -17.47 -18.35
C GLU A 16 -25.07 -17.76 -17.42
N GLU A 17 -24.91 -19.04 -17.08
CA GLU A 17 -23.83 -19.52 -16.25
C GLU A 17 -22.51 -19.11 -16.90
N CYS A 18 -21.89 -18.07 -16.36
CA CYS A 18 -20.56 -17.66 -16.78
C CYS A 18 -19.64 -18.82 -16.41
N PRO A 19 -19.02 -19.53 -17.38
CA PRO A 19 -18.14 -20.63 -17.06
C PRO A 19 -16.85 -20.00 -16.51
N VAL A 20 -16.83 -19.75 -15.21
CA VAL A 20 -15.60 -19.49 -14.47
C VAL A 20 -14.80 -20.78 -14.53
N LYS A 21 -14.05 -20.94 -15.63
CA LYS A 21 -12.88 -21.81 -15.68
C LYS A 21 -12.01 -21.33 -14.54
N LEU A 22 -12.09 -22.05 -13.42
CA LEU A 22 -11.17 -21.95 -12.30
C LEU A 22 -9.78 -22.23 -12.87
N ALA A 23 -9.13 -21.18 -13.37
CA ALA A 23 -7.69 -21.18 -13.50
C ALA A 23 -7.20 -21.49 -12.08
N LYS A 24 -6.53 -22.64 -11.94
CA LYS A 24 -5.73 -22.96 -10.76
C LYS A 24 -4.68 -21.86 -10.68
N ILE A 25 -5.02 -20.73 -10.05
CA ILE A 25 -4.05 -19.74 -9.64
C ILE A 25 -3.22 -20.49 -8.63
N ASP A 26 -1.98 -20.79 -9.02
CA ASP A 26 -0.99 -21.38 -8.17
C ASP A 26 -0.99 -20.66 -6.82
N TYR A 27 -1.45 -21.38 -5.79
CA TYR A 27 -1.38 -21.01 -4.38
C TYR A 27 0.08 -20.77 -3.91
N ARG A 28 1.05 -20.95 -4.82
CA ARG A 28 2.49 -20.76 -4.64
C ARG A 28 3.00 -19.34 -4.94
N SER A 29 2.13 -18.36 -5.21
CA SER A 29 2.55 -16.94 -5.31
C SER A 29 2.50 -16.22 -3.96
N LYS A 30 3.37 -16.60 -3.01
CA LYS A 30 3.58 -15.82 -1.78
C LYS A 30 4.04 -14.35 -2.04
N LYS A 31 4.30 -13.98 -3.29
CA LYS A 31 4.66 -12.61 -3.74
C LYS A 31 3.48 -11.69 -4.07
N ALA A 32 2.24 -12.20 -4.18
CA ALA A 32 1.11 -11.38 -4.65
C ALA A 32 0.31 -10.65 -3.54
N ARG A 33 0.66 -10.82 -2.26
CA ARG A 33 -0.21 -10.43 -1.13
C ARG A 33 0.14 -9.16 -0.35
N ASN A 34 0.95 -8.22 -0.86
CA ASN A 34 1.23 -7.02 -0.06
C ASN A 34 1.27 -5.67 -0.79
N THR A 35 0.16 -5.33 -1.43
CA THR A 35 -0.05 -4.00 -2.01
C THR A 35 -0.15 -2.87 -0.97
N ARG A 36 -0.27 -3.19 0.34
CA ARG A 36 -0.28 -2.19 1.42
C ARG A 36 1.11 -1.83 1.94
N HIS A 37 2.03 -2.80 2.11
CA HIS A 37 3.41 -2.49 2.52
C HIS A 37 4.19 -1.73 1.47
N ALA A 38 3.85 -1.90 0.17
CA ALA A 38 4.44 -1.10 -0.89
C ALA A 38 4.14 0.41 -0.75
N ARG A 39 2.93 0.79 -0.33
CA ARG A 39 2.58 2.21 -0.09
C ARG A 39 3.30 2.79 1.13
N GLY A 40 3.37 2.05 2.23
CA GLY A 40 4.11 2.50 3.43
C GLY A 40 5.60 2.69 3.13
N HIS A 41 6.20 1.77 2.37
CA HIS A 41 7.58 1.89 1.93
C HIS A 41 7.84 3.11 1.03
N LEU A 42 6.92 3.41 0.09
CA LEU A 42 7.01 4.63 -0.74
C LEU A 42 6.89 5.91 0.09
N GLN A 43 6.02 5.94 1.10
CA GLN A 43 5.87 7.07 2.01
C GLN A 43 7.14 7.32 2.84
N HIS A 44 7.73 6.26 3.40
CA HIS A 44 8.95 6.37 4.20
C HIS A 44 10.14 6.84 3.36
N LYS A 45 10.20 6.41 2.09
CA LYS A 45 11.23 6.86 1.15
C LYS A 45 11.11 8.36 0.86
N ALA A 46 9.90 8.86 0.59
CA ALA A 46 9.69 10.29 0.36
C ALA A 46 10.05 11.13 1.59
N MET A 47 9.72 10.67 2.80
CA MET A 47 10.14 11.32 4.05
C MET A 47 11.67 11.34 4.21
N GLY A 48 12.34 10.23 3.90
CA GLY A 48 13.80 10.14 3.95
C GLY A 48 14.50 11.07 2.96
N GLU A 49 13.94 11.23 1.76
CA GLU A 49 14.42 12.18 0.75
C GLU A 49 14.24 13.63 1.22
N ALA A 50 13.09 13.97 1.82
CA ALA A 50 12.86 15.29 2.40
C ALA A 50 13.85 15.60 3.53
N LEU A 51 14.10 14.64 4.44
CA LEU A 51 15.10 14.81 5.50
C LEU A 51 16.51 15.05 4.94
N ARG A 52 16.90 14.30 3.90
CA ARG A 52 18.20 14.48 3.24
C ARG A 52 18.32 15.86 2.63
N ALA A 53 17.27 16.34 1.97
CA ALA A 53 17.25 17.66 1.34
C ALA A 53 17.43 18.78 2.38
N GLU A 54 16.66 18.74 3.47
CA GLU A 54 16.77 19.73 4.55
C GLU A 54 18.14 19.70 5.23
N ARG A 55 18.65 18.50 5.54
CA ARG A 55 20.00 18.35 6.12
C ARG A 55 21.08 18.94 5.20
N ALA A 56 20.96 18.72 3.89
CA ALA A 56 21.91 19.25 2.91
C ALA A 56 21.79 20.78 2.78
N ALA A 57 20.58 21.33 2.81
CA ALA A 57 20.34 22.78 2.81
C ALA A 57 20.98 23.47 4.03
N LEU A 58 20.97 22.80 5.18
CA LEU A 58 21.64 23.25 6.40
C LEU A 58 23.16 23.00 6.42
N GLY A 59 23.75 22.43 5.37
CA GLY A 59 25.18 22.10 5.30
C GLY A 59 25.63 21.06 6.33
N MET A 60 24.69 20.26 6.84
CA MET A 60 24.98 19.28 7.89
C MET A 60 25.39 17.93 7.30
N THR A 61 26.35 17.26 7.95
CA THR A 61 26.62 15.84 7.68
C THR A 61 25.60 14.97 8.41
N GLN A 62 25.43 13.73 7.96
CA GLN A 62 24.59 12.76 8.70
C GLN A 62 25.07 12.57 10.14
N ALA A 63 26.38 12.62 10.38
CA ALA A 63 26.96 12.49 11.72
C ALA A 63 26.59 13.68 12.63
N LYS A 64 26.61 14.91 12.11
CA LYS A 64 26.18 16.11 12.84
C LYS A 64 24.69 16.06 13.20
N LEU A 65 23.84 15.69 12.23
CA LEU A 65 22.41 15.52 12.48
C LEU A 65 22.14 14.42 13.52
N ALA A 66 22.84 13.29 13.40
CA ALA A 66 22.72 12.18 14.34
C ALA A 66 23.11 12.58 15.77
N ALA A 67 24.23 13.30 15.92
CA ALA A 67 24.66 13.83 17.22
C ALA A 67 23.64 14.82 17.81
N ALA A 68 23.10 15.73 16.99
CA ALA A 68 22.08 16.67 17.43
C ALA A 68 20.76 15.99 17.84
N ALA A 69 20.38 14.91 17.15
CA ALA A 69 19.17 14.14 17.43
C ALA A 69 19.36 13.07 18.51
N GLY A 70 20.57 12.87 19.04
CA GLY A 70 20.86 11.85 20.05
C GLY A 70 20.70 10.41 19.55
N VAL A 71 20.88 10.18 18.24
CA VAL A 71 20.74 8.84 17.62
C VAL A 71 22.04 8.42 16.94
N PRO A 72 22.26 7.10 16.72
CA PRO A 72 23.40 6.64 15.93
C PRO A 72 23.35 7.18 14.50
N ARG A 73 24.51 7.49 13.90
CA ARG A 73 24.61 7.90 12.48
C ARG A 73 23.89 6.93 11.54
N GLN A 74 24.01 5.63 11.81
CA GLN A 74 23.33 4.59 11.03
C GLN A 74 21.82 4.79 10.98
N ARG A 75 21.19 5.22 12.09
CA ARG A 75 19.74 5.47 12.16
C ARG A 75 19.32 6.58 11.19
N ILE A 76 20.09 7.66 11.10
CA ILE A 76 19.86 8.70 10.09
C ILE A 76 19.99 8.14 8.67
N SER A 77 21.02 7.32 8.43
CA SER A 77 21.23 6.70 7.10
C SER A 77 20.13 5.73 6.70
N GLU A 78 19.50 5.03 7.65
CA GLU A 78 18.34 4.16 7.41
C GLU A 78 17.10 4.99 7.08
N ILE A 79 16.81 6.01 7.90
CA ILE A 79 15.68 6.91 7.70
C ILE A 79 15.76 7.60 6.32
N GLU A 80 16.93 8.13 5.94
CA GLU A 80 17.08 8.79 4.63
C GLU A 80 16.96 7.83 3.43
N ARG A 81 17.02 6.51 3.64
CA ARG A 81 16.78 5.48 2.62
C ARG A 81 15.34 4.94 2.67
N GLY A 82 14.54 5.36 3.65
CA GLY A 82 13.21 4.82 3.93
C GLY A 82 13.23 3.44 4.58
N GLU A 83 14.37 3.03 5.14
CA GLU A 83 14.56 1.74 5.80
C GLU A 83 14.33 1.85 7.31
N ASN A 84 13.77 0.80 7.93
CA ASN A 84 13.60 0.68 9.40
C ASN A 84 13.00 1.91 10.10
N VAL A 85 12.06 2.59 9.45
CA VAL A 85 11.20 3.61 10.07
C VAL A 85 10.06 2.88 10.78
N THR A 86 10.37 2.35 11.95
CA THR A 86 9.48 1.69 12.90
C THR A 86 9.74 2.23 14.29
#